data_AF-A0A8S8YP50-F1
#
_entry.id   AF-A0A8S8YP50-F1
#
_cell.length_a   1.000
_cell.length_b   1.000
_cell.length_c   1.000
_cell.angle_alpha   90.00
_cell.angle_beta   90.00
_cell.angle_gamma   90.00
#
_symmetry.space_group_name_H-M   'P 1'
#
loop_
_entity.id
_entity.type
_entity.pdbx_description
1 polymer ?
#
loop_
_entity_poly.entity_id
_entity_poly.type
_entity_poly.pdbx_seq_one_letter_code
_entity_poly.pdbx_strand_id
1 'polypeptide(L)'
;MMPSVISYVRLFAVGAVGVKIAETANVNLFTKIDFADPLIAVLLVIGWILGQTFALVLGLFSPNIHAARLHFVEWMRQYYDSSGEAFDPFGTKSKFVEGDY
;
A
#
# COMPACT_ATOMS: atom_id res chain seq x y z
N MET A 1 15.91 3.68 22.02
CA MET A 1 14.45 3.40 22.15
C MET A 1 13.56 4.41 21.43
N MET A 2 13.97 5.68 21.21
CA MET A 2 13.17 6.67 20.44
C MET A 2 13.02 6.49 18.90
N PRO A 3 13.90 5.78 18.14
CA PRO A 3 13.83 5.83 16.67
C PRO A 3 12.55 5.26 16.04
N SER A 4 11.85 4.35 16.71
CA SER A 4 10.67 3.68 16.14
C SER A 4 9.56 4.69 15.83
N VAL A 5 9.19 5.56 16.78
CA VAL A 5 8.02 6.46 16.64
C VAL A 5 8.17 7.43 15.45
N ILE A 6 9.37 7.98 15.22
CA ILE A 6 9.63 8.88 14.09
C ILE A 6 9.52 8.12 12.75
N SER A 7 9.87 6.84 12.72
CA SER A 7 9.79 6.05 11.50
C SER A 7 8.33 5.79 11.06
N TYR A 8 7.38 5.72 12.01
CA TYR A 8 5.94 5.62 11.71
C TYR A 8 5.38 6.87 11.01
N VAL A 9 6.03 8.05 11.11
CA VAL A 9 5.64 9.26 10.35
C VAL A 9 5.61 8.99 8.84
N ARG A 10 6.40 8.03 8.37
CA ARG A 10 6.44 7.66 6.96
C ARG A 10 5.10 7.12 6.44
N LEU A 11 4.37 6.37 7.25
CA LEU A 11 3.02 5.89 6.89
C LEU A 11 2.06 7.05 6.69
N PHE A 12 2.11 8.04 7.60
CA PHE A 12 1.33 9.27 7.48
C PHE A 12 1.71 10.05 6.21
N ALA A 13 3.01 10.24 5.95
CA ALA A 13 3.50 10.97 4.78
C ALA A 13 3.03 10.34 3.47
N VAL A 14 3.14 9.01 3.35
CA VAL A 14 2.65 8.28 2.17
C VAL A 14 1.14 8.43 1.99
N GLY A 15 0.36 8.36 3.08
CA GLY A 15 -1.09 8.60 3.04
C GLY A 15 -1.45 10.03 2.59
N ALA A 16 -0.76 11.04 3.14
CA ALA A 16 -0.97 12.43 2.77
C ALA A 16 -0.65 12.70 1.29
N VAL A 17 0.42 12.09 0.76
CA VAL A 17 0.77 12.18 -0.67
C VAL A 17 -0.32 11.56 -1.54
N GLY A 18 -0.84 10.37 -1.18
CA GLY A 18 -1.94 9.73 -1.92
C GLY A 18 -3.19 10.60 -2.01
N VAL A 19 -3.58 11.23 -0.91
CA VAL A 19 -4.71 12.18 -0.89
C VAL A 19 -4.45 13.38 -1.79
N LYS A 20 -3.23 13.95 -1.77
CA LYS A 20 -2.86 15.09 -2.63
C LYS A 20 -2.84 14.75 -4.12
N ILE A 21 -2.47 13.53 -4.49
CA ILE A 21 -2.57 13.07 -5.89
C ILE A 21 -4.04 13.03 -6.34
N ALA A 22 -4.92 12.45 -5.53
CA ALA A 22 -6.36 12.40 -5.82
C ALA A 22 -7.00 13.81 -5.87
N GLU A 23 -6.63 14.69 -4.95
CA GLU A 23 -7.09 16.08 -4.95
C GLU A 23 -6.64 16.81 -6.22
N THR A 24 -5.38 16.61 -6.64
CA THR A 24 -4.84 17.23 -7.86
C THR A 24 -5.60 16.76 -9.10
N ALA A 25 -5.95 15.49 -9.19
CA ALA A 25 -6.78 14.96 -10.28
C ALA A 25 -8.19 15.58 -10.27
N ASN A 26 -8.81 15.73 -9.10
CA ASN A 26 -10.10 16.40 -8.98
C ASN A 26 -10.03 17.87 -9.43
N VAL A 27 -9.07 18.64 -8.90
CA VAL A 27 -8.97 20.08 -9.16
C VAL A 27 -8.56 20.38 -10.61
N ASN A 28 -7.76 19.52 -11.25
CA ASN A 28 -7.26 19.81 -12.60
C ASN A 28 -8.09 19.17 -13.73
N LEU A 29 -8.78 18.06 -13.46
CA LEU A 29 -9.51 17.32 -14.48
C LEU A 29 -11.02 17.43 -14.28
N PHE A 30 -11.52 17.14 -13.06
CA PHE A 30 -12.96 17.11 -12.81
C PHE A 30 -13.63 18.48 -12.89
N THR A 31 -13.01 19.51 -12.29
CA THR A 31 -13.56 20.88 -12.30
C THR A 31 -13.61 21.51 -13.69
N LYS A 32 -12.83 21.01 -14.64
CA LYS A 32 -12.73 21.52 -16.01
C LYS A 32 -13.66 20.80 -16.98
N ILE A 33 -14.44 19.83 -16.51
CA ILE A 33 -15.42 19.14 -17.33
C ILE A 33 -16.56 20.13 -17.61
N ASP A 34 -16.59 20.62 -18.84
CA ASP A 34 -17.69 21.38 -19.40
C ASP A 34 -18.32 20.58 -20.55
N PHE A 35 -19.64 20.64 -20.68
CA PHE A 35 -20.41 19.96 -21.72
C PHE A 35 -20.50 20.77 -23.02
N ALA A 36 -19.86 21.94 -23.07
CA ALA A 36 -19.77 22.76 -24.28
C ALA A 36 -19.10 22.04 -25.46
N ASP A 37 -18.09 21.20 -25.20
CA ASP A 37 -17.46 20.33 -26.19
C ASP A 37 -17.49 18.86 -25.72
N PRO A 38 -18.38 18.03 -26.30
CA PRO A 38 -18.55 16.64 -25.89
C PRO A 38 -17.27 15.79 -26.03
N LEU A 39 -16.41 16.10 -27.01
CA LEU A 39 -15.17 15.34 -27.23
C LEU A 39 -14.18 15.57 -26.09
N ILE A 40 -14.01 16.84 -25.70
CA ILE A 40 -13.11 17.25 -24.62
C ILE A 40 -13.63 16.73 -23.28
N ALA A 41 -14.95 16.79 -23.04
CA ALA A 41 -15.57 16.25 -21.84
C ALA A 41 -15.25 14.76 -21.63
N VAL A 42 -15.37 13.95 -22.69
CA VAL A 42 -15.06 12.51 -22.63
C VAL A 42 -13.59 12.27 -22.31
N LEU A 43 -12.68 13.00 -22.93
CA LEU A 43 -11.24 12.89 -22.65
C LEU A 43 -10.90 13.25 -21.20
N LEU A 44 -11.50 14.30 -20.65
CA LEU A 44 -11.29 14.73 -19.26
C LEU A 44 -11.83 13.70 -18.26
N VAL A 45 -12.99 13.08 -18.53
CA VAL A 45 -13.54 12.02 -17.70
C VAL A 45 -12.63 10.79 -17.68
N ILE A 46 -12.13 10.35 -18.84
CA ILE A 46 -11.20 9.23 -18.93
C ILE A 46 -9.92 9.55 -18.16
N GLY A 47 -9.35 10.74 -18.36
CA GLY A 47 -8.18 11.20 -17.64
C GLY A 47 -8.39 11.23 -16.13
N TRP A 48 -9.56 11.69 -15.67
CA TRP A 48 -9.91 11.72 -14.26
C TRP A 48 -10.02 10.31 -13.66
N ILE A 49 -10.67 9.37 -14.34
CA ILE A 49 -10.75 7.97 -13.91
C ILE A 49 -9.36 7.35 -13.79
N LEU A 50 -8.47 7.62 -14.76
CA LEU A 50 -7.08 7.16 -14.71
C LEU A 50 -6.34 7.75 -13.51
N GLY A 51 -6.50 9.05 -13.24
CA GLY A 51 -5.93 9.72 -12.07
C GLY A 51 -6.40 9.10 -10.75
N GLN A 52 -7.71 8.83 -10.62
CA GLN A 52 -8.25 8.20 -9.42
C GLN A 52 -7.82 6.75 -9.26
N THR A 53 -7.79 5.99 -10.35
CA THR A 53 -7.32 4.60 -10.33
C THR A 53 -5.85 4.55 -9.91
N PHE A 54 -5.02 5.45 -10.45
CA PHE A 54 -3.62 5.55 -10.08
C PHE A 54 -3.44 5.92 -8.59
N ALA A 55 -4.20 6.90 -8.10
CA ALA A 55 -4.18 7.28 -6.68
C ALA A 55 -4.60 6.12 -5.77
N LEU A 56 -5.62 5.35 -6.16
CA LEU A 56 -6.08 4.16 -5.41
C LEU A 56 -5.04 3.06 -5.39
N VAL A 57 -4.42 2.76 -6.53
CA VAL A 57 -3.35 1.75 -6.62
C VAL A 57 -2.19 2.15 -5.72
N LEU A 58 -1.68 3.38 -5.84
CA LEU A 58 -0.60 3.83 -4.97
C LEU A 58 -0.99 3.83 -3.48
N GLY A 59 -2.23 4.22 -3.18
CA GLY A 59 -2.78 4.20 -1.83
C GLY A 59 -2.89 2.81 -1.24
N LEU A 60 -3.09 1.76 -2.06
CA LEU A 60 -3.10 0.39 -1.60
C LEU A 60 -1.67 -0.16 -1.46
N PHE A 61 -0.83 -0.06 -2.49
CA PHE A 61 0.47 -0.74 -2.49
C PHE A 61 1.53 -0.06 -1.61
N SER A 62 1.57 1.28 -1.60
CA SER A 62 2.65 2.02 -0.94
C SER A 62 2.67 1.85 0.59
N PRO A 63 1.53 1.96 1.31
CA PRO A 63 1.49 1.72 2.75
C PRO A 63 1.81 0.27 3.12
N ASN A 64 1.40 -0.71 2.31
CA ASN A 64 1.66 -2.12 2.57
C ASN A 64 3.16 -2.44 2.59
N ILE A 65 3.92 -1.94 1.60
CA ILE A 65 5.38 -2.12 1.56
C ILE A 65 6.05 -1.43 2.77
N HIS A 66 5.58 -0.23 3.13
CA HIS A 66 6.11 0.50 4.27
C HIS A 66 5.81 -0.19 5.60
N ALA A 67 4.60 -0.71 5.77
CA ALA A 67 4.19 -1.48 6.93
C ALA A 67 5.02 -2.77 7.07
N ALA A 68 5.31 -3.46 5.95
CA ALA A 68 6.20 -4.62 5.96
C ALA A 68 7.61 -4.23 6.45
N ARG A 69 8.19 -3.13 5.92
CA ARG A 69 9.48 -2.63 6.41
C ARG A 69 9.45 -2.36 7.92
N LEU A 70 8.40 -1.72 8.41
CA LEU A 70 8.24 -1.43 9.84
C LEU A 70 8.22 -2.73 10.67
N HIS A 71 7.49 -3.76 10.23
CA HIS A 71 7.50 -5.08 10.88
C HIS A 71 8.90 -5.70 10.93
N PHE A 72 9.58 -5.80 9.78
CA PHE A 72 10.89 -6.46 9.71
C PHE A 72 12.01 -5.69 10.42
N VAL A 73 12.02 -4.35 10.30
CA VAL A 73 13.18 -3.56 10.74
C VAL A 73 13.02 -3.03 12.15
N GLU A 74 11.80 -2.68 12.54
CA GLU A 74 11.56 -2.01 13.82
C GLU A 74 10.98 -2.95 14.86
N TRP A 75 10.01 -3.77 14.48
CA TRP A 75 9.40 -4.74 15.40
C TRP A 75 10.28 -5.98 15.60
N MET A 76 10.64 -6.70 14.53
CA MET A 76 11.44 -7.94 14.68
C MET A 76 12.79 -7.66 15.34
N ARG A 77 13.47 -6.57 14.99
CA ARG A 77 14.76 -6.23 15.63
C ARG A 77 14.66 -6.08 17.16
N GLN A 78 13.51 -5.71 17.71
CA GLN A 78 13.33 -5.48 19.14
C GLN A 78 12.84 -6.72 19.89
N TYR A 79 12.01 -7.55 19.24
CA TYR A 79 11.26 -8.60 19.93
C TYR A 79 11.47 -10.01 19.35
N TYR A 80 12.07 -10.12 18.16
CA TYR A 80 12.39 -11.40 17.57
C TYR A 80 13.81 -11.81 17.98
N ASP A 81 13.89 -12.79 18.87
CA ASP A 81 15.14 -13.52 19.10
C ASP A 81 15.26 -14.60 18.03
N SER A 82 16.33 -14.53 17.23
CA SER A 82 16.60 -15.52 16.19
C SER A 82 17.04 -16.88 16.77
N SER A 83 17.26 -16.97 18.08
CA SER A 83 17.64 -18.22 18.74
C SER A 83 16.41 -19.10 19.01
N GLY A 84 16.27 -20.15 18.19
CA GLY A 84 15.27 -21.19 18.33
C GLY A 84 15.51 -22.31 17.33
N GLU A 85 15.23 -23.55 17.73
CA GLU A 85 15.16 -24.68 16.78
C GLU A 85 13.80 -24.66 16.08
N ALA A 86 13.81 -24.90 14.76
CA ALA A 86 12.57 -25.14 14.03
C ALA A 86 11.89 -26.37 14.63
N PHE A 87 10.59 -26.24 14.94
CA PHE A 87 9.83 -27.35 15.49
C PHE A 87 9.83 -28.54 14.50
N ASP A 88 10.46 -29.64 14.89
CA ASP A 88 10.36 -30.91 14.19
C ASP A 88 9.28 -31.77 14.86
N PRO A 89 8.10 -31.93 14.24
CA PRO A 89 7.03 -32.72 14.83
C PRO A 89 7.44 -34.19 14.93
N PHE A 90 7.20 -34.79 16.09
CA PHE A 90 7.37 -36.24 16.24
C PHE A 90 6.28 -36.98 15.44
N GLY A 91 6.62 -37.51 14.26
CA GLY A 91 5.72 -38.34 13.46
C GLY A 91 5.97 -38.29 11.95
N THR A 92 5.28 -39.15 11.19
CA THR A 92 5.34 -39.16 9.72
C THR A 92 4.50 -38.03 9.16
N LYS A 93 5.05 -37.23 8.23
CA LYS A 93 4.26 -36.29 7.42
C LYS A 93 3.20 -37.08 6.65
N SER A 94 1.92 -36.84 6.96
CA SER A 94 0.83 -37.58 6.30
C SER A 94 0.80 -37.19 4.82
N LYS A 95 0.98 -38.17 3.93
CA LYS A 95 0.98 -37.99 2.47
C LYS A 95 -0.39 -37.59 1.87
N PHE A 96 -1.43 -37.45 2.68
CA PHE A 96 -2.82 -37.29 2.23
C PHE A 96 -3.45 -35.96 2.65
N VAL A 97 -2.71 -35.06 3.28
CA VAL A 97 -3.17 -33.68 3.46
C VAL A 97 -2.49 -32.86 2.38
N GLU A 98 -3.25 -32.60 1.31
CA GLU A 98 -2.90 -31.71 0.22
C GLU A 98 -2.54 -30.33 0.80
N GLY A 99 -1.25 -30.01 0.77
CA GLY A 99 -0.70 -28.78 1.34
C GLY A 99 0.81 -28.68 1.15
N ASP A 100 1.31 -29.22 0.05
CA ASP A 100 2.67 -28.97 -0.44
C ASP A 100 2.61 -27.85 -1.48
N TYR A 101 2.72 -26.60 -1.03
CA TYR A 101 3.30 -25.47 -1.79
C TYR A 101 3.90 -24.45 -0.81
#